data_AF-A0A8T5RIK2-F1
#
_entry.id   AF-A0A8T5RIK2-F1
#
_cell.length_a   1.000
_cell.length_b   1.000
_cell.length_c   1.000
_cell.angle_alpha   90.00
_cell.angle_beta   90.00
_cell.angle_gamma   90.00
#
_symmetry.space_group_name_H-M   'P 1'
#
loop_
_entity.id
_entity.type
_entity.pdbx_description
1 polymer ?
#
loop_
_entity_poly.entity_id
_entity_poly.type
_entity_poly.pdbx_seq_one_letter_code
_entity_poly.pdbx_strand_id
1 'polypeptide(L)'
;MTNDTKFIFVTGGVMSGIGKGVAIASLGKILQFRGFKISVVKIDPYLNIDPGTLNPIEHGECFITEEVWDFKPVPDSDERIYKISEIDQDFGTYDHTYRMN
;
A
#
# COMPACT_ATOMS: atom_id res chain seq x y z
N MET A 1 -18.78 -12.64 -19.28
CA MET A 1 -18.49 -12.43 -17.85
C MET A 1 -18.39 -10.93 -17.64
N THR A 2 -19.04 -10.36 -16.62
CA THR A 2 -18.92 -8.91 -16.40
C THR A 2 -17.49 -8.60 -15.99
N ASN A 3 -16.86 -7.62 -16.66
CA ASN A 3 -15.48 -7.16 -16.42
C ASN A 3 -15.41 -6.28 -15.16
N ASP A 4 -16.18 -6.61 -14.13
CA ASP A 4 -16.22 -5.81 -12.90
C ASP A 4 -15.05 -6.21 -12.00
N THR A 5 -14.22 -5.23 -11.68
CA THR A 5 -13.15 -5.38 -10.68
C THR A 5 -13.71 -5.89 -9.36
N LYS A 6 -13.15 -6.98 -8.84
CA LYS A 6 -13.52 -7.52 -7.52
C LYS A 6 -12.58 -6.97 -6.46
N PHE A 7 -13.14 -6.67 -5.30
CA PHE A 7 -12.39 -6.14 -4.15
C PHE A 7 -12.34 -7.18 -3.04
N ILE A 8 -11.14 -7.42 -2.51
CA ILE A 8 -10.90 -8.28 -1.35
C ILE A 8 -10.42 -7.37 -0.22
N PHE A 9 -11.24 -7.22 0.82
CA PHE A 9 -10.86 -6.44 2.00
C PHE A 9 -10.21 -7.35 3.03
N VAL A 10 -9.01 -6.99 3.47
CA VAL A 10 -8.28 -7.71 4.51
C VAL A 10 -8.13 -6.81 5.73
N THR A 11 -8.69 -7.23 6.85
CA THR A 11 -8.61 -6.51 8.13
C THR A 11 -7.73 -7.27 9.11
N GLY A 12 -7.19 -6.58 10.12
CA GLY A 12 -6.37 -7.19 11.17
C GLY A 12 -6.79 -6.68 12.54
N GLY A 13 -7.07 -7.57 13.49
CA GLY A 13 -7.71 -7.21 14.77
C GLY A 13 -6.85 -7.32 16.03
N VAL A 14 -5.69 -7.98 15.98
CA VAL A 14 -4.96 -8.35 17.22
C VAL A 14 -3.69 -7.54 17.43
N MET A 15 -2.72 -7.62 16.51
CA MET A 15 -1.46 -6.89 16.64
C MET A 15 -0.89 -6.53 15.25
N SER A 16 -0.22 -5.38 15.15
CA SER A 16 0.63 -5.02 14.01
C SER A 16 1.86 -5.95 13.95
N GLY A 17 2.46 -6.12 12.77
CA GLY A 17 3.70 -6.92 12.63
C GLY A 17 3.59 -8.46 12.62
N ILE A 18 2.41 -9.07 12.79
CA ILE A 18 2.27 -10.55 12.78
C ILE A 18 2.39 -11.19 11.36
N GLY A 19 2.57 -10.39 10.31
CA GLY A 19 2.73 -10.89 8.93
C GLY A 19 1.49 -10.79 8.05
N LYS A 20 0.59 -9.85 8.34
CA LYS A 20 -0.56 -9.52 7.46
C LYS A 20 -0.09 -9.16 6.05
N GLY A 21 0.99 -8.39 5.94
CA GLY A 21 1.59 -8.01 4.65
C GLY A 21 2.05 -9.22 3.84
N VAL A 22 2.79 -10.14 4.47
CA VAL A 22 3.29 -11.37 3.83
C VAL A 22 2.14 -12.29 3.38
N ALA A 23 1.09 -12.42 4.19
CA ALA A 23 -0.08 -13.21 3.83
C ALA A 23 -0.81 -12.64 2.60
N ILE A 24 -0.98 -11.31 2.55
CA ILE A 24 -1.63 -10.64 1.40
C ILE A 24 -0.76 -10.72 0.15
N ALA A 25 0.56 -10.50 0.26
CA ALA A 25 1.49 -10.66 -0.86
C ALA A 25 1.46 -12.08 -1.44
N SER A 26 1.43 -13.10 -0.57
CA SER A 26 1.31 -14.50 -0.97
C SER A 26 -0.01 -14.80 -1.69
N LEU A 27 -1.13 -14.27 -1.16
CA LEU A 27 -2.45 -14.38 -1.81
C LEU A 27 -2.44 -13.71 -3.19
N GLY A 28 -1.87 -12.51 -3.28
CA GLY A 28 -1.71 -11.80 -4.53
C GLY A 28 -0.93 -12.62 -5.56
N LYS A 29 0.20 -13.22 -5.15
CA LYS A 29 1.01 -14.04 -6.06
C LYS A 29 0.26 -15.27 -6.59
N ILE A 30 -0.55 -15.91 -5.75
CA ILE A 30 -1.40 -17.04 -6.18
C ILE A 30 -2.43 -16.59 -7.21
N LEU A 31 -3.07 -15.43 -7.01
CA LEU A 31 -4.05 -14.88 -7.97
C LEU A 31 -3.38 -14.51 -9.30
N GLN A 32 -2.18 -13.92 -9.26
CA GLN A 32 -1.38 -13.67 -10.47
C GLN A 32 -1.06 -14.97 -11.21
N PHE A 33 -0.64 -16.03 -10.50
CA PHE A 33 -0.37 -17.34 -11.11
C PHE A 33 -1.61 -17.98 -11.75
N ARG A 34 -2.82 -17.57 -11.33
CA ARG A 34 -4.09 -17.99 -11.95
C ARG A 34 -4.52 -17.11 -13.13
N GLY A 35 -3.70 -16.14 -13.51
CA GLY A 35 -3.95 -15.25 -14.65
C GLY A 35 -4.81 -14.02 -14.32
N PHE A 36 -5.02 -13.71 -13.04
CA PHE A 36 -5.75 -12.50 -12.65
C PHE A 36 -4.81 -11.28 -12.62
N LYS A 37 -5.29 -10.16 -13.17
CA LYS A 37 -4.70 -8.84 -12.93
C LYS A 37 -5.12 -8.38 -11.54
N ILE A 38 -4.16 -8.12 -10.66
CA ILE A 38 -4.39 -7.67 -9.29
C ILE A 38 -3.68 -6.36 -9.02
N SER A 39 -4.21 -5.59 -8.08
CA SER A 39 -3.54 -4.46 -7.45
C SER A 39 -3.81 -4.51 -5.95
N VAL A 40 -2.89 -3.98 -5.15
CA VAL A 40 -2.96 -3.95 -3.69
C VAL A 40 -2.98 -2.50 -3.24
N VAL A 41 -3.88 -2.18 -2.32
CA VAL A 41 -3.97 -0.86 -1.68
C VAL A 41 -3.81 -1.06 -0.18
N LYS A 42 -2.86 -0.37 0.41
CA LYS A 42 -2.70 -0.28 1.86
C LYS A 42 -3.40 0.96 2.37
N ILE A 43 -4.08 0.83 3.51
CA ILE A 43 -4.70 1.93 4.24
C ILE A 43 -4.04 1.96 5.62
N ASP A 44 -3.37 3.07 5.92
CA ASP A 44 -2.74 3.33 7.21
C ASP A 44 -3.60 4.29 8.03
N PRO A 45 -3.94 3.95 9.29
CA PRO A 45 -4.75 4.82 10.14
C PRO A 45 -3.93 5.94 10.80
N TYR A 46 -2.67 6.16 10.38
CA TYR A 46 -1.82 7.20 10.93
C TYR A 46 -2.29 8.59 10.48
N LEU A 47 -2.08 9.58 11.34
CA LEU A 47 -2.33 10.98 10.99
C LEU A 47 -1.23 11.54 10.07
N ASN A 48 -0.03 10.97 10.16
CA ASN A 48 1.11 11.32 9.33
C ASN A 48 0.73 11.14 7.86
N ILE A 49 0.99 12.18 7.08
CA ILE A 49 0.71 12.19 5.64
C ILE A 49 1.67 11.24 4.91
N ASP A 50 2.89 11.12 5.43
CA ASP A 50 3.99 10.36 4.84
C ASP A 50 4.83 9.69 5.96
N PRO A 51 5.28 8.44 5.76
CA PRO A 51 6.02 7.68 6.76
C PRO A 51 7.42 8.25 7.04
N GLY A 52 8.02 9.07 6.17
CA GLY A 52 9.32 9.71 6.40
C GLY A 52 9.34 10.65 7.60
N THR A 53 8.17 11.01 8.14
CA THR A 53 8.03 11.77 9.38
C THR A 53 8.10 10.92 10.66
N LEU A 54 8.11 9.58 10.53
CA LEU A 54 8.18 8.64 11.64
C LEU A 54 9.65 8.26 11.94
N ASN A 55 9.91 7.89 13.20
CA ASN A 55 11.21 7.37 13.59
C ASN A 55 11.42 5.95 13.01
N PRO A 56 12.42 5.72 12.15
CA PRO A 56 12.59 4.43 11.46
C PRO A 56 12.96 3.28 12.40
N ILE A 57 13.58 3.57 13.55
CA ILE A 57 13.95 2.54 14.53
C ILE A 57 12.71 1.96 15.23
N GLU A 58 11.64 2.74 15.35
CA GLU A 58 10.43 2.38 16.09
C GLU A 58 9.29 1.93 15.16
N HIS A 59 9.20 2.53 13.96
CA HIS A 59 8.09 2.35 13.03
C HIS A 59 8.45 1.57 11.77
N GLY A 60 9.72 1.20 11.59
CA GLY A 60 10.17 0.49 10.40
C GLY A 60 10.67 1.42 9.30
N GLU A 61 11.19 0.80 8.25
CA GLU A 61 11.78 1.49 7.12
C GLU A 61 10.72 2.09 6.19
N CYS A 62 11.06 3.22 5.57
CA CYS A 62 10.27 3.84 4.52
C CYS A 62 10.74 3.32 3.16
N PHE A 63 9.82 2.90 2.31
CA PHE A 63 10.09 2.49 0.94
C PHE A 63 9.82 3.65 -0.02
N ILE A 64 10.78 3.96 -0.89
CA ILE A 64 10.62 5.01 -1.91
C ILE A 64 10.14 4.39 -3.22
N THR A 65 9.02 4.89 -3.72
CA THR A 65 8.40 4.47 -4.98
C THR A 65 9.01 5.20 -6.17
N GLU A 66 8.97 4.56 -7.34
CA GLU A 66 9.51 5.16 -8.57
C GLU A 66 8.64 6.29 -9.13
N GLU A 67 7.36 6.25 -8.79
CA GLU A 67 6.39 7.25 -9.15
C GLU A 67 6.12 8.17 -7.95
N VAL A 68 5.83 9.43 -8.25
CA VAL A 68 5.35 10.43 -7.29
C VAL A 68 3.87 10.64 -7.51
N TRP A 69 3.07 10.51 -6.47
CA TRP A 69 1.63 10.73 -6.51
C TRP A 69 1.25 12.06 -5.86
N ASP A 70 0.28 12.76 -6.43
CA ASP A 70 -0.30 13.96 -5.82
C ASP A 70 -1.48 13.55 -4.93
N PHE A 71 -1.31 13.66 -3.62
CA PHE A 71 -2.33 13.39 -2.62
C PHE A 71 -3.02 14.68 -2.17
N LYS A 72 -4.36 14.69 -2.26
CA LYS A 72 -5.22 15.77 -1.75
C LYS A 72 -6.08 15.21 -0.61
N PRO A 73 -5.79 15.53 0.66
CA PRO A 73 -6.59 15.04 1.78
C PRO A 73 -8.01 15.63 1.81
N VAL A 74 -8.20 16.82 1.24
CA VAL A 74 -9.51 17.46 1.10
C VAL A 74 -9.82 17.61 -0.40
N PRO A 75 -10.86 16.92 -0.90
CA PRO A 75 -11.34 17.12 -2.26
C PRO A 75 -11.70 18.59 -2.50
N ASP A 76 -11.36 19.12 -3.67
CA ASP A 76 -11.67 20.50 -4.11
C ASP A 76 -10.99 21.64 -3.33
N SER A 77 -10.01 21.35 -2.48
CA SER A 77 -9.12 22.38 -1.94
C SER A 77 -7.86 22.51 -2.82
N ASP A 78 -7.57 23.73 -3.30
CA ASP A 78 -6.33 24.04 -4.04
C ASP A 78 -5.14 24.32 -3.12
N GLU A 79 -5.37 24.43 -1.80
CA GLU A 79 -4.35 24.88 -0.86
C GLU A 79 -3.37 23.80 -0.39
N ARG A 80 -3.70 22.50 -0.52
CA ARG A 80 -2.88 21.41 0.06
C ARG A 80 -2.80 20.19 -0.86
N ILE A 81 -1.75 20.17 -1.68
CA ILE A 81 -1.35 19.02 -2.48
C ILE A 81 -0.02 18.50 -1.94
N TYR A 82 0.02 17.23 -1.55
CA TYR A 82 1.23 16.57 -1.06
C TYR A 82 1.77 15.65 -2.15
N LYS A 83 3.04 15.81 -2.48
CA LYS A 83 3.74 14.87 -3.36
C LYS A 83 4.24 13.72 -2.50
N ILE A 84 3.65 12.55 -2.67
CA ILE A 84 3.97 11.34 -1.91
C ILE A 84 4.71 10.39 -2.84
N SER A 85 5.89 9.97 -2.41
CA SER A 85 6.67 8.91 -3.05
C SER A 85 7.21 7.92 -2.01
N GLU A 86 6.77 8.02 -0.76
CA GLU A 86 7.22 7.14 0.31
C GLU A 86 6.02 6.35 0.85
N ILE A 87 6.22 5.07 1.12
CA ILE A 87 5.21 4.17 1.68
C ILE A 87 5.84 3.36 2.81
N ASP A 88 5.03 3.04 3.82
CA ASP A 88 5.44 2.17 4.92
C ASP A 88 5.75 0.77 4.37
N GLN A 89 6.94 0.24 4.65
CA GLN A 89 7.41 -1.07 4.19
C GLN A 89 6.83 -2.26 4.98
N ASP A 90 5.64 -2.11 5.55
CA ASP A 90 4.86 -3.16 6.20
C ASP A 90 4.51 -4.36 5.29
N PHE A 91 4.51 -4.16 3.97
CA PHE A 91 4.33 -5.21 2.96
C PHE A 91 5.64 -5.37 2.24
N GLY A 92 6.38 -6.44 2.57
CA GLY A 92 7.66 -6.77 1.95
C GLY A 92 7.71 -6.39 0.47
N THR A 93 8.62 -5.48 0.14
CA THR A 93 9.02 -5.07 -1.21
C THR A 93 7.84 -5.03 -2.20
N TYR A 94 7.04 -3.97 -2.13
CA TYR A 94 5.97 -3.64 -3.10
C TYR A 94 6.41 -3.75 -4.57
N ASP A 95 7.71 -3.66 -4.82
CA ASP A 95 8.38 -3.80 -6.12
C ASP A 95 7.95 -5.05 -6.91
N HIS A 96 7.67 -6.18 -6.25
CA HIS A 96 7.27 -7.41 -6.97
C HIS A 96 5.79 -7.46 -7.36
N THR A 97 4.93 -6.64 -6.77
CA THR A 97 3.49 -6.67 -7.05
C THR A 97 3.08 -5.58 -8.05
N TYR A 98 3.75 -4.43 -8.01
CA TYR A 98 3.42 -3.28 -8.87
C TYR A 98 4.06 -3.36 -10.27
N ARG A 99 5.20 -4.05 -10.44
CA ARG A 99 6.03 -4.00 -11.67
C ARG A 99 5.90 -5.21 -12.60
N MET A 100 4.75 -5.88 -12.63
CA MET A 100 4.50 -6.98 -13.59
C MET A 100 3.31 -6.68 -14.51
N ASN A 101 3.32 -5.50 -15.13
CA ASN A 101 2.64 -5.25 -16.41
C ASN A 101 3.68 -5.09 -17.51
#